data_AF-A0A416U2A9-F1
#
_entry.id   AF-A0A416U2A9-F1
#
_cell.length_a   1.000
_cell.length_b   1.000
_cell.length_c   1.000
_cell.angle_alpha   90.00
_cell.angle_beta   90.00
_cell.angle_gamma   90.00
#
_symmetry.space_group_name_H-M   'P 1'
#
loop_
_entity.id
_entity.type
_entity.pdbx_description
1 polymer ?
#
loop_
_entity_poly.entity_id
_entity_poly.type
_entity_poly.pdbx_seq_one_letter_code
_entity_poly.pdbx_strand_id
1 'polypeptide(L)' 'MKEKDMRICPVCGKKVERNDMNFTRDCHGITFRLVCYDCWEKLMEKGYDGQYYSEADECIDEDY' A
#
# COMPACT_ATOMS: atom_id res chain seq x y z
N MET A 1 13.65 15.41 23.99
CA MET A 1 13.16 14.02 23.87
C MET A 1 12.67 13.86 22.44
N LYS A 2 13.10 12.83 21.68
CA LYS A 2 12.57 12.62 20.33
C LYS A 2 11.13 12.13 20.47
N GLU A 3 10.16 12.92 20.02
CA GLU A 3 8.78 12.45 19.91
C GLU A 3 8.74 11.29 18.92
N LYS A 4 8.10 10.18 19.33
CA LYS A 4 7.88 9.04 18.45
C LYS A 4 6.75 9.38 17.49
N ASP A 5 7.03 9.42 16.19
CA ASP A 5 6.00 9.57 15.15
C ASP A 5 5.15 8.30 15.13
N MET A 6 3.97 8.39 15.75
CA MET A 6 3.00 7.31 15.81
C MET A 6 1.91 7.53 14.76
N ARG A 7 1.67 6.53 13.91
CA ARG A 7 0.67 6.58 12.84
C ARG A 7 -0.31 5.43 12.96
N ILE A 8 -1.48 5.60 12.33
CA ILE A 8 -2.54 4.60 12.33
C ILE A 8 -2.45 3.80 11.03
N CYS A 9 -2.37 2.48 11.13
CA CYS A 9 -2.42 1.61 9.96
C CYS A 9 -3.83 1.67 9.34
N PRO A 10 -3.97 1.99 8.03
CA PRO A 10 -5.28 2.12 7.40
C PRO A 10 -6.00 0.77 7.20
N VAL A 11 -5.29 -0.36 7.38
CA VAL A 11 -5.84 -1.71 7.18
C VAL A 11 -6.40 -2.28 8.48
N CYS A 12 -5.67 -2.15 9.58
CA CYS A 12 -6.04 -2.76 10.87
C CYS A 12 -6.38 -1.74 11.97
N GLY A 13 -6.23 -0.43 11.71
CA GLY A 13 -6.55 0.64 12.66
C GLY A 13 -5.59 0.75 13.86
N LYS A 14 -4.54 -0.06 13.93
CA LYS A 14 -3.57 -0.03 15.04
C LYS A 14 -2.67 1.20 14.94
N LYS A 15 -2.37 1.80 16.10
CA LYS A 15 -1.37 2.86 16.24
C LYS A 15 0.02 2.22 16.36
N VAL A 16 0.90 2.50 15.41
CA VAL A 16 2.25 1.92 15.27
C VAL A 16 3.28 3.02 15.08
N GLU A 17 4.54 2.78 15.44
CA GLU A 17 5.62 3.72 15.16
C GLU A 17 5.86 3.80 13.65
N ARG A 18 6.19 5.00 13.14
CA ARG A 18 6.49 5.20 11.73
C ARG A 18 7.62 4.30 11.22
N ASN A 19 8.55 3.91 12.10
CA ASN A 19 9.65 2.99 11.79
C ASN A 19 9.18 1.56 11.56
N ASP A 20 8.02 1.17 12.10
CA ASP A 20 7.43 -0.18 11.97
C ASP A 20 6.37 -0.22 10.85
N MET A 21 6.44 0.73 9.91
CA MET A 21 5.55 0.80 8.75
C MET A 21 6.32 0.74 7.44
N ASN A 22 5.78 -0.02 6.49
CA ASN A 22 6.33 -0.17 5.15
C ASN A 22 5.33 0.25 4.08
N PHE A 23 5.86 0.79 2.99
CA PHE A 23 5.10 1.10 1.80
C PHE A 23 4.82 -0.18 1.02
N THR A 24 3.56 -0.43 0.73
CA THR A 24 3.17 -1.43 -0.25
C THR A 24 3.39 -0.89 -1.67
N ARG A 25 3.49 -1.81 -2.61
CA ARG A 25 3.63 -1.49 -4.03
C ARG A 25 2.55 -2.19 -4.83
N ASP A 26 2.03 -1.52 -5.84
CA ASP A 26 1.10 -2.12 -6.79
C ASP A 26 1.82 -3.06 -7.78
N CYS A 27 1.06 -3.60 -8.73
CA CYS A 27 1.57 -4.52 -9.75
C CYS A 27 2.62 -3.90 -10.69
N HIS A 28 2.73 -2.57 -10.77
CA HIS A 28 3.74 -1.86 -11.53
C HIS A 28 4.92 -1.38 -10.66
N GLY A 29 4.93 -1.74 -9.38
CA GLY A 29 5.96 -1.32 -8.44
C GLY A 29 5.80 0.11 -7.93
N ILE A 30 4.68 0.78 -8.25
CA ILE A 30 4.37 2.13 -7.78
C ILE A 30 3.96 2.04 -6.31
N THR A 31 4.42 3.01 -5.52
CA THR A 31 4.10 3.09 -4.09
C THR A 31 2.61 3.36 -3.91
N PHE A 32 1.90 2.48 -3.18
CA PHE A 32 0.45 2.59 -3.04
C PHE A 32 0.03 3.17 -1.69
N ARG A 33 0.36 2.51 -0.57
CA ARG A 33 -0.02 2.96 0.78
C ARG A 33 0.99 2.56 1.85
N LEU A 34 0.99 3.29 2.95
CA LEU A 34 1.82 3.01 4.12
C LEU A 34 1.01 2.20 5.14
N VAL A 35 1.49 1.02 5.51
CA VAL A 35 0.81 0.10 6.45
C VAL A 35 1.79 -0.42 7.50
N CYS A 36 1.28 -0.95 8.62
CA CYS A 36 2.14 -1.63 9.59
C CYS A 36 2.77 -2.90 8.99
N TYR A 37 3.91 -3.32 9.53
CA TYR A 37 4.65 -4.51 9.06
C TYR A 37 3.77 -5.75 8.87
N ASP A 38 2.95 -6.11 9.86
CA ASP A 38 2.05 -7.28 9.79
C ASP A 38 1.06 -7.23 8.62
N CYS A 39 0.59 -6.03 8.26
CA CYS A 39 -0.33 -5.85 7.13
C CYS A 39 0.44 -5.81 5.81
N TRP A 40 1.66 -5.25 5.83
CA TRP A 40 2.53 -5.24 4.67
C TRP A 40 2.86 -6.65 4.20
N GLU A 41 3.25 -7.54 5.11
CA GLU A 41 3.58 -8.94 4.77
C GLU A 41 2.40 -9.65 4.10
N LYS A 42 1.18 -9.47 4.65
CA LYS A 42 -0.04 -10.09 4.10
C LYS A 42 -0.44 -9.50 2.75
N LEU A 43 -0.35 -8.18 2.59
CA LEU A 43 -0.71 -7.52 1.34
C LEU A 43 0.29 -7.82 0.23
N MET A 44 1.58 -7.91 0.56
CA MET A 44 2.67 -8.14 -0.39
C MET A 44 2.98 -9.62 -0.60
N GLU A 45 2.25 -10.55 0.03
CA GLU A 45 2.48 -12.00 -0.08
C GLU A 45 2.48 -12.48 -1.54
N LYS A 46 1.61 -11.92 -2.37
CA LYS A 46 1.52 -12.21 -3.81
C LYS A 46 2.47 -11.37 -4.69
N GLY A 47 3.31 -10.54 -4.08
CA GLY A 47 4.25 -9.64 -4.75
C GLY A 47 3.74 -8.22 -5.04
N TYR A 48 2.44 -7.95 -4.87
CA TYR A 48 1.84 -6.63 -5.04
C TYR A 48 0.58 -6.45 -4.19
N ASP A 49 0.27 -5.21 -3.84
CA ASP A 49 -0.94 -4.78 -3.14
C ASP A 49 -2.00 -4.28 -4.13
N GLY A 50 -3.28 -4.52 -3.82
CA GLY A 50 -4.42 -4.16 -4.67
C GLY A 50 -4.81 -5.24 -5.68
N GLN A 51 -5.54 -4.87 -6.73
CA GLN A 51 -5.89 -5.74 -7.84
C GLN A 51 -4.87 -5.58 -8.97
N TYR A 52 -4.70 -6.62 -9.79
CA TYR A 52 -3.95 -6.52 -11.03
C TYR A 52 -4.82 -5.75 -12.03
N TYR A 53 -4.28 -4.69 -12.60
CA TYR A 53 -4.95 -3.88 -13.60
C TYR A 53 -4.02 -3.76 -14.80
N SER A 54 -4.53 -4.03 -15.99
CA SER A 54 -3.82 -3.95 -17.25
C SER A 54 -4.33 -2.77 -18.07
N GLU A 55 -3.57 -2.31 -19.06
CA GLU A 55 -4.05 -1.31 -20.03
C GLU A 55 -5.34 -1.76 -20.75
N ALA A 56 -5.65 -3.06 -20.79
CA ALA A 56 -6.92 -3.57 -21.32
C ALA A 56 -8.13 -3.28 -20.40
N ASP A 57 -7.89 -2.98 -19.13
CA ASP A 57 -8.88 -2.48 -18.19
C ASP A 57 -9.01 -0.94 -18.27
N GLU A 58 -8.14 -0.26 -19.03
CA GLU A 58 -8.33 1.13 -19.42
C GLU A 58 -9.44 1.13 -20.47
N CYS A 59 -10.67 1.32 -20.00
CA CYS A 59 -11.81 1.67 -20.84
C CYS A 59 -11.60 3.11 -21.33
N ILE A 60 -10.54 3.33 -22.12
CA ILE A 60 -10.33 4.56 -22.87
C ILE A 60 -11.28 4.45 -24.05
N ASP A 61 -12.51 4.95 -23.90
CA ASP A 61 -13.32 5.29 -25.06
C ASP A 61 -12.55 6.39 -25.81
N GLU A 62 -11.70 6.00 -26.76
CA GLU A 62 -11.04 6.88 -27.72
C GLU A 62 -12.07 7.41 -28.75
N ASP A 63 -13.10 8.09 -28.28
CA ASP A 63 -13.91 9.00 -29.11
C ASP A 63 -13.34 10.43 -28.91
N TYR A 64 -12.21 10.73 -29.56
CA TYR A 64 -11.64 12.09 -29.62
C TYR A 64 -11.23 12.49 -31.04
#